data_AF-A0A8I1SWY1-F1
#
_entry.id   AF-A0A8I1SWY1-F1
#
_cell.length_a   1.000
_cell.length_b   1.000
_cell.length_c   1.000
_cell.angle_alpha   90.00
_cell.angle_beta   90.00
_cell.angle_gamma   90.00
#
_symmetry.space_group_name_H-M   'P 1'
#
loop_
_entity.id
_entity.type
_entity.pdbx_description
1 polymer ?
#
loop_
_entity_poly.entity_id
_entity_poly.type
_entity_poly.pdbx_seq_one_letter_code
_entity_poly.pdbx_strand_id
1 'polypeptide(L)' 'MDSRLLDLLVCPICKGSLQFDAAAQELICPRDKLAYPVRDDIPLMLVDLARDMTLSADATPSPSHAATAEPAA' A
#
# COMPACT_ATOMS: atom_id res chain seq x y z
N MET A 1 -2.00 -23.52 15.88
CA MET A 1 -1.50 -22.25 15.31
C MET A 1 -2.71 -21.37 15.04
N ASP A 2 -2.85 -20.32 15.85
CA ASP A 2 -4.07 -19.55 16.10
C ASP A 2 -4.54 -18.67 14.93
N SER A 3 -5.78 -18.88 14.51
CA SER A 3 -6.54 -18.05 13.55
C SER A 3 -6.73 -16.57 13.96
N ARG A 4 -6.11 -16.13 15.06
CA ARG A 4 -6.18 -14.78 15.63
C ARG A 4 -5.05 -13.86 15.15
N LEU A 5 -4.04 -14.38 14.46
CA LEU A 5 -2.90 -13.56 14.01
C LEU A 5 -3.15 -12.84 12.68
N LEU A 6 -3.99 -13.42 11.80
CA LEU A 6 -4.35 -12.83 10.50
C LEU A 6 -5.42 -11.72 10.60
N ASP A 7 -6.11 -11.64 11.74
CA ASP A 7 -7.06 -10.56 12.08
C ASP A 7 -6.35 -9.23 12.43
N LEU A 8 -5.01 -9.25 12.58
CA LEU A 8 -4.21 -8.09 12.97
C LEU A 8 -3.87 -7.15 11.80
N LEU A 9 -4.01 -7.60 10.55
CA LEU A 9 -3.73 -6.81 9.35
C LEU A 9 -4.90 -5.88 9.04
N VAL A 10 -4.96 -4.79 9.80
CA VAL A 10 -5.93 -3.70 9.64
C VAL A 10 -5.33 -2.54 8.87
N CYS A 11 -6.18 -1.73 8.23
CA CYS A 11 -5.74 -0.52 7.54
C CYS A 11 -4.95 0.38 8.51
N PRO A 12 -3.75 0.87 8.14
CA PRO A 12 -2.96 1.71 9.04
C PRO A 12 -3.69 3.02 9.41
N ILE A 13 -4.56 3.52 8.53
CA ILE A 13 -5.30 4.78 8.70
C ILE A 13 -6.57 4.56 9.52
N CYS A 14 -7.54 3.80 8.98
CA CYS A 14 -8.86 3.70 9.59
C CYS A 14 -9.01 2.54 10.58
N LYS A 15 -8.00 1.67 10.71
CA LYS A 15 -8.02 0.42 11.50
C LYS A 15 -9.17 -0.54 11.11
N GLY A 16 -9.72 -0.39 9.92
CA GLY A 16 -10.74 -1.26 9.37
C GLY A 16 -10.15 -2.52 8.71
N SER A 17 -11.04 -3.45 8.38
CA SER A 17 -10.69 -4.67 7.67
C SER A 17 -10.14 -4.37 6.27
N LEU A 18 -9.07 -5.08 5.89
CA LEU A 18 -8.52 -5.06 4.55
C LEU A 18 -8.99 -6.30 3.78
N GLN A 19 -9.26 -6.13 2.49
CA GLN A 19 -9.53 -7.24 1.57
C GLN A 19 -8.26 -7.56 0.81
N PHE A 20 -7.77 -8.78 0.93
CA PHE A 20 -6.64 -9.23 0.13
C PHE A 20 -7.12 -9.70 -1.24
N ASP A 21 -6.65 -9.02 -2.27
CA ASP A 21 -6.84 -9.42 -3.66
C ASP A 21 -5.62 -10.24 -4.11
N ALA A 22 -5.80 -11.56 -4.19
CA ALA A 22 -4.74 -12.46 -4.60
C ALA A 22 -4.39 -12.36 -6.09
N ALA A 23 -5.31 -11.85 -6.92
CA ALA A 23 -5.10 -11.73 -8.36
C ALA A 23 -4.19 -10.53 -8.69
N ALA A 24 -4.39 -9.41 -8.00
CA ALA A 24 -3.59 -8.20 -8.12
C ALA A 24 -2.40 -8.16 -7.13
N GLN A 25 -2.40 -9.04 -6.12
CA GLN A 25 -1.46 -9.00 -4.98
C GLN A 25 -1.55 -7.65 -4.26
N GLU A 26 -2.75 -7.25 -3.85
CA GLU A 26 -3.03 -5.96 -3.22
C GLU A 26 -3.91 -6.13 -1.97
N LEU A 27 -3.78 -5.24 -0.99
CA LEU A 27 -4.68 -5.10 0.14
C LEU A 27 -5.58 -3.88 -0.06
N ILE A 28 -6.86 -4.12 -0.31
CA ILE A 28 -7.86 -3.10 -0.61
C ILE A 28 -8.54 -2.69 0.69
N CYS A 29 -8.53 -1.39 0.98
CA CYS A 29 -9.34 -0.80 2.04
C CYS A 29 -10.59 -0.15 1.43
N PRO A 30 -11.78 -0.74 1.57
CA PRO A 30 -13.01 -0.18 0.98
C PRO A 30 -13.46 1.13 1.65
N ARG A 31 -13.01 1.39 2.89
CA ARG A 31 -13.36 2.60 3.64
C ARG A 31 -12.59 3.81 3.16
N ASP A 32 -11.27 3.68 3.04
CA ASP A 32 -10.39 4.75 2.55
C ASP A 32 -10.30 4.78 1.02
N LYS A 33 -10.81 3.74 0.34
CA LYS A 33 -10.70 3.54 -1.11
C LYS A 33 -9.24 3.54 -1.59
N LEU A 34 -8.39 2.86 -0.83
CA LEU A 34 -6.96 2.72 -1.11
C LEU A 34 -6.61 1.25 -1.35
N ALA A 35 -5.66 0.99 -2.25
CA ALA A 35 -5.11 -0.33 -2.52
C ALA A 35 -3.61 -0.34 -2.20
N TYR A 36 -3.19 -1.13 -1.22
CA TYR A 36 -1.79 -1.28 -0.83
C TYR A 36 -1.16 -2.46 -1.57
N PRO A 37 -0.06 -2.29 -2.31
CA PRO A 37 0.55 -3.40 -3.04
C PRO A 37 1.26 -4.38 -2.11
N VAL A 38 1.31 -5.65 -2.52
CA VAL A 38 2.08 -6.71 -1.87
C VAL A 38 3.23 -7.10 -2.80
N ARG A 39 4.46 -7.04 -2.28
CA ARG A 39 5.68 -7.39 -3.02
C ARG A 39 6.47 -8.38 -2.21
N ASP A 40 6.86 -9.50 -2.81
CA ASP A 40 7.60 -10.56 -2.13
C ASP A 40 6.84 -11.14 -0.91
N ASP A 41 5.52 -11.26 -1.02
CA ASP A 41 4.62 -11.64 0.09
C ASP A 41 4.60 -10.63 1.27
N ILE A 42 5.27 -9.48 1.12
CA ILE A 42 5.31 -8.41 2.13
C ILE A 42 4.34 -7.29 1.74
N PRO A 43 3.32 -6.99 2.58
CA PRO A 43 2.38 -5.92 2.30
C PRO A 43 3.02 -4.54 2.54
N LEU A 44 3.08 -3.73 1.48
CA LEU A 44 3.56 -2.37 1.55
C LEU A 44 2.41 -1.44 1.96
N MET A 45 2.13 -1.39 3.25
CA MET A 45 1.12 -0.50 3.86
C MET A 45 1.60 0.96 3.93
N LEU A 46 2.23 1.45 2.87
CA LEU A 46 2.69 2.84 2.74
C LEU A 46 1.66 3.62 1.95
N VAL A 47 1.20 4.75 2.50
CA VAL A 47 0.20 5.61 1.87
C VAL A 47 0.71 6.17 0.53
N ASP A 48 2.02 6.44 0.43
CA ASP A 48 2.67 6.92 -0.80
C ASP A 48 2.67 5.88 -1.94
N LEU A 49 2.67 4.59 -1.59
CA LEU A 49 2.60 3.48 -2.55
C LEU A 49 1.17 2.99 -2.75
N ALA A 50 0.20 3.49 -1.97
CA ALA A 50 -1.17 3.06 -2.05
C ALA A 50 -1.81 3.64 -3.32
N ARG A 51 -2.38 2.79 -4.15
CA ARG A 51 -3.17 3.23 -5.29
C ARG A 51 -4.50 3.74 -4.77
N ASP A 52 -4.81 4.99 -5.05
CA ASP A 52 -6.14 5.51 -4.78
C ASP A 52 -7.14 4.96 -5.81
N MET A 53 -8.32 4.56 -5.34
CA MET A 53 -9.41 4.06 -6.20
C MET A 53 -10.44 5.15 -6.51
N THR A 54 -10.20 6.39 -6.10
CA THR A 54 -11.19 7.48 -6.16
C THR A 54 -10.86 8.57 -7.19
N LEU A 55 -9.61 8.66 -7.65
CA LEU A 55 -9.10 9.62 -8.61
C LEU A 55 -8.50 8.87 -9.81
N SER A 56 -9.33 8.60 -10.82
CA SER A 56 -8.90 7.92 -12.05
C SER A 56 -8.07 8.79 -13.02
N ALA A 57 -7.65 10.01 -12.66
CA ALA A 57 -6.89 10.88 -13.56
C ALA A 57 -6.15 11.99 -12.80
N ASP A 58 -4.90 11.71 -12.44
CA ASP A 58 -3.75 12.64 -12.31
C ASP A 58 -2.83 12.19 -11.16
N ALA A 59 -2.22 11.01 -11.32
CA ALA A 59 -1.09 10.64 -10.48
C ALA A 59 0.14 11.38 -11.00
N THR A 60 0.43 12.55 -10.42
CA THR A 60 1.84 12.97 -10.31
C THR A 60 2.40 12.28 -9.07
N PRO A 61 3.14 11.16 -9.19
CA PRO A 61 3.90 10.65 -8.06
C PRO A 61 4.94 11.72 -7.70
N SER A 62 4.89 12.22 -6.47
CA SER A 62 5.87 13.17 -5.96
C SER A 62 7.28 12.60 -6.14
N PRO A 63 8.16 13.19 -6.96
CA PRO A 63 9.53 12.71 -7.15
C PRO A 63 10.36 13.17 -5.95
N SER A 64 10.15 12.55 -4.78
CA SER A 64 10.90 12.90 -3.57
C SER A 64 11.60 11.70 -2.96
N HIS A 65 12.23 10.87 -3.81
CA HIS A 65 13.49 10.20 -3.48
C HIS A 65 14.29 10.06 -4.78
N ALA A 66 14.58 11.21 -5.40
CA ALA A 66 15.71 11.30 -6.31
C ALA A 66 16.95 10.92 -5.51
N ALA A 67 17.53 9.77 -5.86
CA ALA A 67 18.85 9.36 -5.46
C ALA A 67 19.80 10.58 -5.50
N THR A 68 20.33 10.97 -4.35
CA THR A 68 21.59 11.71 -4.34
C THR A 68 22.65 10.73 -4.79
N ALA A 69 22.86 10.69 -6.11
CA ALA A 69 24.09 10.21 -6.70
C ALA A 69 25.22 11.06 -6.11
N GLU A 70 26.12 10.40 -5.39
CA GLU A 70 27.48 10.90 -5.15
C GLU A 70 28.07 11.41 -6.48
N PRO A 71 28.45 12.68 -6.60
CA PRO A 71 29.40 13.07 -7.63
C PRO A 71 30.80 12.63 -7.17
N ALA A 72 31.44 11.82 -8.03
CA ALA A 72 32.86 11.56 -7.97
C ALA A 72 33.68 12.84 -7.78
N ALA A 73 34.50 12.87 -6.73
CA ALA A 73 35.65 13.76 -6.58
C ALA A 73 36.70 13.08 -5.70
#